data_AF-A0A8H2XGG2-F1
#
_entry.id   AF-A0A8H2XGG2-F1
#
_cell.length_a   1.000
_cell.length_b   1.000
_cell.length_c   1.000
_cell.angle_alpha   90.00
_cell.angle_beta   90.00
_cell.angle_gamma   90.00
#
_symmetry.space_group_name_H-M   'P 1'
#
loop_
_entity.id
_entity.type
_entity.pdbx_description
1 polymer ?
#
loop_
_entity_poly.entity_id
_entity_poly.type
_entity_poly.pdbx_seq_one_letter_code
_entity_poly.pdbx_strand_id
1 'polypeptide(L)'
;MPFQPPALNLALLVTRYIKPFMTSEPKAAVQYAYCVSLSRDQEKGAGKEQVDYARELIRRIIVAAPAGWEDLVGGLRPDGTRYSGVVEHDMPLLHLKSAEEYRDVIVLPAAQLCENDHKLIAAIRLYNLAGKSNIVLSCLNRALGESLGEVDAGGEAAKELETSARQILAHYERRGEALDQGQVKIIRKLLKARQAITLSMAGDLEGALAALDNPDLLPLDAETSVIARRAEEFRDQDDALTHNIGHLLILAMTILHQIHAQAKGAQFGDTGKQSV
;
A
#
# COMPACT_ATOMS: atom_id res chain seq x y z
N MET A 1 35.97 14.55 40.67
CA MET A 1 34.91 14.47 39.64
C MET A 1 35.04 15.72 38.79
N PRO A 2 35.31 15.63 37.47
CA PRO A 2 35.28 16.82 36.63
C PRO A 2 33.88 17.45 36.73
N PHE A 3 33.82 18.74 37.02
CA PHE A 3 32.58 19.49 37.21
C PHE A 3 31.90 19.59 35.84
N GLN A 4 30.88 18.76 35.61
CA GLN A 4 30.08 18.85 34.40
C GLN A 4 29.04 19.95 34.62
N PRO A 5 28.97 20.98 33.75
CA PRO A 5 27.96 22.02 33.89
C PRO A 5 26.55 21.41 33.78
N PRO A 6 25.54 21.98 34.44
CA PRO A 6 24.17 21.48 34.36
C PRO A 6 23.71 21.48 32.89
N ALA A 7 23.25 20.32 32.42
CA ALA A 7 22.82 20.12 31.04
C ALA A 7 21.41 19.51 30.99
N LEU A 8 20.62 19.93 30.01
CA LEU A 8 19.27 19.45 29.75
C LEU A 8 19.26 18.65 28.45
N ASN A 9 18.59 17.50 28.46
CA ASN A 9 18.36 16.75 27.23
C ASN A 9 17.13 17.31 26.49
N LEU A 10 17.38 18.29 25.61
CA LEU A 10 16.33 18.95 24.81
C LEU A 10 15.54 17.94 23.96
N ALA A 11 16.23 17.04 23.28
CA ALA A 11 15.63 15.98 22.47
C ALA A 11 14.63 15.13 23.26
N LEU A 12 15.00 14.69 24.48
CA LEU A 12 14.10 13.91 25.32
C LEU A 12 12.92 14.73 25.82
N LEU A 13 13.13 16.00 26.17
CA LEU A 13 12.07 16.90 26.61
C LEU A 13 11.02 17.09 25.50
N VAL A 14 11.48 17.41 24.29
CA VAL A 14 10.61 17.58 23.11
C VAL A 14 9.85 16.28 22.83
N THR A 15 10.54 15.13 22.78
CA THR A 15 9.90 13.83 22.55
C THR A 15 8.80 13.53 23.57
N ARG A 16 9.03 13.83 24.86
CA ARG A 16 8.02 13.65 25.91
C ARG A 16 6.85 14.61 25.75
N TYR A 17 7.13 15.85 25.37
CA TYR A 17 6.11 16.88 25.18
C TYR A 17 5.17 16.55 24.01
N ILE A 18 5.70 16.10 22.87
CA ILE A 18 4.89 15.84 21.68
C ILE A 18 4.13 14.51 21.73
N LYS A 19 4.57 13.55 22.54
CA LYS A 19 4.01 12.18 22.60
C LYS A 19 2.47 12.13 22.73
N PRO A 20 1.79 12.99 23.52
CA PRO A 20 0.34 12.94 23.67
C PRO A 20 -0.43 13.36 22.42
N PHE A 21 0.15 14.22 21.57
CA PHE A 21 -0.55 14.82 20.42
C PHE A 21 0.10 14.49 19.07
N MET A 22 1.19 13.72 19.03
CA MET A 22 1.87 13.37 17.79
C MET A 22 0.99 12.60 16.79
N THR A 23 -0.06 11.93 17.27
CA THR A 23 -1.03 11.21 16.45
C THR A 23 -2.21 12.09 16.01
N SER A 24 -2.68 13.00 16.88
CA SER A 24 -3.82 13.87 16.61
C SER A 24 -3.44 15.13 15.83
N GLU A 25 -2.27 15.71 16.13
CA GLU A 25 -1.76 16.96 15.56
C GLU A 25 -0.30 16.78 15.08
N PRO A 26 -0.06 15.95 14.06
CA PRO A 26 1.30 15.62 13.64
C PRO A 26 2.04 16.84 13.06
N LYS A 27 1.33 17.80 12.45
CA LYS A 27 1.92 19.06 11.95
C LYS A 27 2.54 19.89 13.08
N ALA A 28 1.82 20.04 14.19
CA ALA A 28 2.34 20.74 15.36
C ALA A 28 3.54 19.98 15.97
N ALA A 29 3.45 18.65 16.07
CA ALA A 29 4.53 17.83 16.61
C ALA A 29 5.84 17.96 15.81
N VAL A 30 5.74 18.04 14.48
CA VAL A 30 6.87 18.27 13.59
C VAL A 30 7.53 19.64 13.85
N GLN A 31 6.74 20.69 14.10
CA GLN A 31 7.29 22.02 14.41
C GLN A 31 8.14 22.01 15.68
N TYR A 32 7.72 21.29 16.72
CA TYR A 32 8.53 21.08 17.92
C TYR A 32 9.77 20.22 17.67
N ALA A 33 9.68 19.23 16.76
CA ALA A 33 10.84 18.43 16.38
C ALA A 33 11.94 19.26 15.70
N TYR A 34 11.59 20.32 14.95
CA TYR A 34 12.57 21.26 14.40
C TYR A 34 13.35 22.00 15.49
N CYS A 35 12.79 22.22 16.68
CA CYS A 35 13.53 22.87 17.76
C CYS A 35 14.75 22.06 18.22
N VAL A 36 14.77 20.74 17.99
CA VAL A 36 15.91 19.89 18.35
C VAL A 36 17.13 20.21 17.47
N SER A 37 16.94 20.54 16.19
CA SER A 37 18.05 20.89 15.29
C SER A 37 18.68 22.25 15.58
N LEU A 38 18.04 23.09 16.42
CA LEU A 38 18.63 24.36 16.88
C LEU A 38 19.95 24.15 17.64
N SER A 39 20.13 22.98 18.27
CA SER A 39 21.36 22.63 19.00
C SER A 39 22.52 22.20 18.09
N ARG A 40 22.42 22.41 16.77
CA ARG A 40 23.47 22.03 15.80
C ARG A 40 24.82 22.70 16.07
N ASP A 41 24.81 23.90 16.61
CA ASP A 41 25.99 24.71 16.91
C ASP A 41 26.85 24.15 18.06
N GLN A 42 26.36 23.14 18.78
CA GLN A 42 27.09 22.50 19.87
C GLN A 42 28.36 21.78 19.37
N GLU A 43 29.47 22.08 20.05
CA GLU A 43 30.78 21.50 19.78
C GLU A 43 30.85 20.00 20.11
N LYS A 44 31.97 19.36 19.72
CA LYS A 44 32.30 17.95 20.04
C LYS A 44 31.35 16.90 19.45
N GLY A 45 30.63 17.23 18.38
CA GLY A 45 29.78 16.28 17.64
C GLY A 45 28.36 16.14 18.17
N ALA A 46 28.07 16.67 19.36
CA ALA A 46 26.72 16.67 19.94
C ALA A 46 25.69 17.34 19.02
N GLY A 47 26.07 18.44 18.35
CA GLY A 47 25.17 19.11 17.40
C GLY A 47 24.76 18.25 16.21
N LYS A 48 25.66 17.38 15.71
CA LYS A 48 25.31 16.44 14.63
C LYS A 48 24.33 15.38 15.13
N GLU A 49 24.57 14.82 16.32
CA GLU A 49 23.68 13.85 16.94
C GLU A 49 22.28 14.41 17.18
N GLN A 50 22.16 15.69 17.60
CA GLN A 50 20.86 16.35 17.77
C GLN A 50 20.09 16.47 16.45
N VAL A 51 20.79 16.81 15.36
CA VAL A 51 20.18 16.87 14.02
C VAL A 51 19.71 15.49 13.55
N ASP A 52 20.53 14.46 13.75
CA ASP A 52 20.16 13.09 13.39
C ASP A 52 18.98 12.59 14.25
N TYR A 53 18.92 12.98 15.53
CA TYR A 53 17.77 12.73 16.39
C TYR A 53 16.51 13.47 15.92
N ALA A 54 16.62 14.72 15.49
CA ALA A 54 15.49 15.48 14.95
C ALA A 54 14.90 14.79 13.70
N ARG A 55 15.77 14.31 12.80
CA ARG A 55 15.39 13.55 11.60
C ARG A 55 14.73 12.21 11.96
N GLU A 56 15.25 11.49 12.95
CA GLU A 56 14.63 10.28 13.49
C GLU A 56 13.26 10.56 14.10
N LEU A 57 13.13 11.62 14.90
CA LEU A 57 11.88 12.00 15.54
C LEU A 57 10.79 12.32 14.52
N ILE A 58 11.14 13.02 13.44
CA ILE A 58 10.20 13.31 12.33
C ILE A 58 9.74 12.03 11.64
N ARG A 59 10.66 11.10 11.35
CA ARG A 59 10.30 9.79 10.78
C ARG A 59 9.30 9.04 11.68
N ARG A 60 9.52 9.07 12.99
CA ARG A 60 8.60 8.47 13.97
C ARG A 60 7.23 9.18 14.01
N ILE A 61 7.18 10.50 13.87
CA ILE A 61 5.92 11.24 13.79
C ILE A 61 5.15 10.85 12.51
N ILE A 62 5.83 10.77 11.37
CA ILE A 62 5.23 10.34 10.10
C ILE A 62 4.60 8.95 10.23
N VAL A 63 5.33 8.00 10.83
CA VAL A 63 4.87 6.61 11.02
C VAL A 63 3.73 6.52 12.05
N ALA A 64 3.74 7.36 13.08
CA ALA A 64 2.71 7.35 14.11
C ALA A 64 1.39 7.98 13.66
N ALA A 65 1.42 8.87 12.66
CA ALA A 65 0.23 9.56 12.17
C ALA A 65 -0.72 8.57 11.47
N PRO A 66 -1.95 8.36 11.99
CA PRO A 66 -2.90 7.42 11.38
C PRO A 66 -3.46 7.96 10.04
N ALA A 67 -3.54 9.28 9.90
CA ALA A 67 -3.99 9.98 8.71
C ALA A 67 -3.24 11.32 8.57
N GLY A 68 -3.26 11.92 7.38
CA GLY A 68 -2.65 13.24 7.15
C GLY A 68 -1.12 13.25 7.12
N TRP A 69 -0.46 12.09 7.17
CA TRP A 69 0.98 12.00 6.96
C TRP A 69 1.39 12.51 5.58
N GLU A 70 0.51 12.40 4.57
CA GLU A 70 0.70 12.96 3.22
C GLU A 70 0.87 14.48 3.22
N ASP A 71 0.27 15.20 4.16
CA ASP A 71 0.48 16.64 4.30
C ASP A 71 1.88 16.96 4.87
N LEU A 72 2.47 16.02 5.63
CA LEU A 72 3.79 16.18 6.21
C LEU A 72 4.87 15.94 5.16
N VAL A 73 4.79 14.81 4.44
CA VAL A 73 5.84 14.40 3.49
C VAL A 73 5.60 14.86 2.06
N GLY A 74 4.37 15.23 1.74
CA GLY A 74 3.92 15.49 0.38
C GLY A 74 3.32 14.24 -0.24
N GLY A 75 2.91 14.37 -1.50
CA GLY A 75 2.23 13.29 -2.19
C GLY A 75 2.17 13.51 -3.69
N LEU A 76 1.38 12.66 -4.34
CA LEU A 76 1.10 12.73 -5.76
C LEU A 76 -0.36 13.07 -5.95
N ARG A 77 -0.63 14.08 -6.76
CA ARG A 77 -1.97 14.40 -7.22
C ARG A 77 -2.46 13.35 -8.22
N PRO A 78 -3.78 13.27 -8.50
CA PRO A 78 -4.34 12.33 -9.47
C PRO A 78 -3.77 12.48 -10.90
N ASP A 79 -3.35 13.70 -11.25
CA ASP A 79 -2.66 14.00 -12.51
C ASP A 79 -1.21 13.49 -12.55
N GLY A 80 -0.68 13.00 -11.42
CA GLY A 80 0.68 12.52 -11.28
C GLY A 80 1.69 13.60 -10.88
N THR A 81 1.24 14.84 -10.67
CA THR A 81 2.11 15.93 -10.22
C THR A 81 2.40 15.79 -8.73
N ARG A 82 3.66 16.01 -8.35
CA ARG A 82 4.08 15.95 -6.95
C ARG A 82 3.75 17.27 -6.26
N TYR A 83 3.27 17.20 -5.03
CA TYR A 83 3.19 18.36 -4.15
C TYR A 83 4.10 18.18 -2.93
N SER A 84 4.69 19.28 -2.48
CA SER A 84 5.57 19.31 -1.32
C SER A 84 4.75 19.30 -0.03
N GLY A 85 5.15 18.45 0.92
CA GLY A 85 4.63 18.51 2.28
C GLY A 85 5.31 19.59 3.12
N VAL A 86 4.82 19.78 4.35
CA VAL A 86 5.39 20.74 5.31
C VAL A 86 6.85 20.39 5.62
N VAL A 87 7.18 19.11 5.78
CA VAL A 87 8.54 18.66 6.12
C VAL A 87 9.53 18.91 5.00
N GLU A 88 9.09 18.75 3.75
CA GLU A 88 9.94 19.06 2.60
C GLU A 88 10.13 20.57 2.41
N HIS A 89 9.08 21.37 2.62
CA HIS A 89 9.21 22.83 2.60
C HIS A 89 10.22 23.31 3.66
N ASP A 90 10.14 22.73 4.86
CA ASP A 90 10.98 23.08 6.00
C ASP A 90 12.30 22.28 6.06
N MET A 91 12.68 21.59 4.96
CA MET A 91 13.91 20.80 4.87
C MET A 91 15.20 21.54 5.30
N PRO A 92 15.36 22.87 5.10
CA PRO A 92 16.57 23.58 5.54
C PRO A 92 16.73 23.58 7.07
N LEU A 93 15.63 23.51 7.83
CA LEU A 93 15.64 23.40 9.30
C LEU A 93 16.23 22.06 9.76
N LEU A 94 16.19 21.04 8.91
CA LEU A 94 16.78 19.72 9.14
C LEU A 94 18.19 19.58 8.54
N HIS A 95 18.73 20.68 8.02
CA HIS A 95 20.02 20.74 7.35
C HIS A 95 20.15 19.76 6.18
N LEU A 96 19.03 19.57 5.47
CA LEU A 96 18.96 18.86 4.20
C LEU A 96 19.10 19.90 3.08
N LYS A 97 19.87 19.57 2.04
CA LYS A 97 20.24 20.52 0.99
C LYS A 97 19.48 20.30 -0.31
N SER A 98 18.96 19.10 -0.53
CA SER A 98 18.28 18.74 -1.77
C SER A 98 17.05 17.88 -1.50
N ALA A 99 16.12 17.89 -2.46
CA ALA A 99 14.96 16.99 -2.45
C ALA A 99 15.39 15.52 -2.52
N GLU A 100 16.53 15.20 -3.14
CA GLU A 100 17.09 13.84 -3.14
C GLU A 100 17.54 13.42 -1.73
N GLU A 101 18.26 14.29 -1.02
CA GLU A 101 18.69 14.03 0.35
C GLU A 101 17.46 13.89 1.29
N TYR A 102 16.43 14.70 1.08
CA TYR A 102 15.15 14.56 1.79
C TYR A 102 14.51 13.18 1.56
N ARG A 103 14.48 12.70 0.32
CA ARG A 103 13.90 11.39 -0.02
C ARG A 103 14.69 10.26 0.62
N ASP A 104 16.03 10.32 0.60
CA ASP A 104 16.88 9.26 1.12
C ASP A 104 16.99 9.26 2.66
N VAL A 105 16.95 10.43 3.30
CA VAL A 105 17.13 10.55 4.76
C VAL A 105 15.80 10.49 5.52
N ILE A 106 14.70 10.99 4.94
CA ILE A 106 13.41 11.07 5.61
C ILE A 106 12.41 10.07 5.03
N VAL A 107 12.10 10.17 3.73
CA VAL A 107 10.97 9.45 3.12
C VAL A 107 11.24 7.94 3.06
N LEU A 108 12.41 7.54 2.54
CA LEU A 108 12.75 6.13 2.38
C LEU A 108 12.85 5.39 3.73
N PRO A 109 13.52 5.92 4.77
CA PRO A 109 13.54 5.25 6.07
C PRO A 109 12.18 5.28 6.77
N ALA A 110 11.35 6.32 6.55
CA ALA A 110 9.97 6.31 7.04
C ALA A 110 9.13 5.19 6.38
N ALA A 111 9.33 4.93 5.09
CA ALA A 111 8.68 3.82 4.40
C ALA A 111 9.07 2.46 5.01
N GLN A 112 10.36 2.26 5.30
CA GLN A 112 10.87 1.05 5.96
C GLN A 112 10.30 0.87 7.37
N LEU A 113 10.17 1.96 8.13
CA LEU A 113 9.53 1.91 9.45
C LEU A 113 8.04 1.54 9.34
N CYS A 114 7.31 2.09 8.37
CA CYS A 114 5.92 1.70 8.11
C CYS A 114 5.81 0.22 7.73
N GLU A 115 6.74 -0.30 6.94
CA GLU A 115 6.78 -1.72 6.57
C GLU A 115 7.03 -2.62 7.78
N ASN A 116 7.95 -2.23 8.67
CA ASN A 116 8.22 -2.93 9.93
C ASN A 116 7.02 -2.89 10.91
N ASP A 117 6.24 -1.80 10.88
CA ASP A 117 5.01 -1.61 11.68
C ASP A 117 3.78 -2.31 11.04
N HIS A 118 3.94 -3.07 9.96
CA HIS A 118 2.86 -3.69 9.18
C HIS A 118 1.83 -2.69 8.58
N LYS A 119 2.21 -1.42 8.43
CA LYS A 119 1.39 -0.37 7.78
C LYS A 119 1.66 -0.37 6.28
N LEU A 120 1.29 -1.45 5.60
CA LEU A 120 1.65 -1.71 4.20
C LEU A 120 1.20 -0.60 3.23
N ILE A 121 -0.03 -0.09 3.37
CA ILE A 121 -0.56 0.96 2.48
C ILE A 121 0.28 2.24 2.57
N ALA A 122 0.61 2.68 3.79
CA ALA A 122 1.45 3.84 4.01
C ALA A 122 2.88 3.61 3.49
N ALA A 123 3.44 2.42 3.72
CA ALA A 123 4.77 2.05 3.21
C ALA A 123 4.82 2.12 1.67
N ILE A 124 3.83 1.56 0.97
CA ILE A 124 3.72 1.57 -0.49
C ILE A 124 3.70 3.01 -1.03
N ARG A 125 2.87 3.88 -0.44
CA ARG A 125 2.77 5.28 -0.88
C ARG A 125 4.06 6.07 -0.60
N LEU A 126 4.73 5.82 0.53
CA LEU A 126 6.02 6.44 0.85
C LEU A 126 7.14 5.93 -0.08
N TYR A 127 7.17 4.64 -0.42
CA TYR A 127 8.12 4.10 -1.41
C TYR A 127 7.89 4.69 -2.81
N ASN A 128 6.63 4.91 -3.20
CA ASN A 128 6.29 5.59 -4.44
C ASN A 128 6.80 7.05 -4.43
N LEU A 129 6.60 7.77 -3.31
CA LEU A 129 7.15 9.12 -3.13
C LEU A 129 8.69 9.13 -3.17
N ALA A 130 9.34 8.12 -2.61
CA ALA A 130 10.79 7.93 -2.68
C ALA A 130 11.29 7.51 -4.08
N GLY A 131 10.40 7.19 -5.03
CA GLY A 131 10.75 6.79 -6.39
C GLY A 131 11.35 5.39 -6.50
N LYS A 132 11.04 4.50 -5.54
CA LYS A 132 11.51 3.11 -5.55
C LYS A 132 10.47 2.19 -6.19
N SER A 133 10.24 2.34 -7.48
CA SER A 133 9.18 1.63 -8.22
C SER A 133 9.25 0.10 -8.11
N ASN A 134 10.43 -0.51 -8.17
CA ASN A 134 10.59 -1.96 -7.98
C ASN A 134 10.16 -2.45 -6.59
N ILE A 135 10.42 -1.66 -5.54
CA ILE A 135 10.00 -2.00 -4.17
C ILE A 135 8.48 -1.85 -4.07
N VAL A 136 7.92 -0.77 -4.64
CA VAL A 136 6.47 -0.54 -4.69
C VAL A 136 5.74 -1.71 -5.33
N LEU A 137 6.21 -2.21 -6.48
CA LEU A 137 5.59 -3.34 -7.17
C LEU A 137 5.65 -4.63 -6.33
N SER A 138 6.80 -4.92 -5.72
CA SER A 138 6.96 -6.07 -4.81
C SER A 138 6.01 -5.98 -3.60
N CYS A 139 5.93 -4.81 -2.96
CA CYS A 139 5.02 -4.56 -1.83
C CYS A 139 3.56 -4.66 -2.24
N LEU A 140 3.19 -4.16 -3.43
CA LEU A 140 1.83 -4.26 -3.98
C LEU A 140 1.43 -5.72 -4.24
N ASN A 141 2.31 -6.52 -4.85
CA ASN A 141 2.06 -7.95 -5.06
C ASN A 141 1.77 -8.67 -3.75
N ARG A 142 2.63 -8.46 -2.74
CA ARG A 142 2.47 -9.06 -1.41
C ARG A 142 1.17 -8.62 -0.74
N ALA A 143 0.92 -7.31 -0.66
CA ALA A 143 -0.26 -6.78 0.02
C ALA A 143 -1.58 -7.18 -0.67
N LEU A 144 -1.63 -7.18 -2.00
CA LEU A 144 -2.81 -7.62 -2.74
C LEU A 144 -3.02 -9.14 -2.58
N GLY A 145 -1.93 -9.92 -2.61
CA GLY A 145 -1.95 -11.35 -2.35
C GLY A 145 -2.50 -11.69 -0.96
N GLU A 146 -2.00 -11.03 0.08
CA GLU A 146 -2.50 -11.19 1.46
C GLU A 146 -3.99 -10.82 1.56
N SER A 147 -4.42 -9.71 0.95
CA SER A 147 -5.81 -9.25 1.02
C SER A 147 -6.85 -10.18 0.39
N LEU A 148 -6.44 -11.04 -0.55
CA LEU A 148 -7.34 -11.98 -1.23
C LEU A 148 -7.73 -13.16 -0.34
N GLY A 149 -6.84 -13.56 0.57
CA GLY A 149 -7.08 -14.66 1.51
C GLY A 149 -7.84 -14.25 2.77
N GLU A 150 -7.98 -12.93 3.02
CA GLU A 150 -8.70 -12.40 4.17
C GLU A 150 -10.23 -12.51 4.01
N VAL A 151 -10.93 -12.60 5.15
CA VAL A 151 -12.40 -12.56 5.20
C VAL A 151 -12.89 -11.25 4.58
N ASP A 152 -13.93 -11.33 3.75
CA ASP A 152 -14.47 -10.19 2.96
C ASP A 152 -13.42 -9.50 2.05
N ALA A 153 -12.39 -10.23 1.61
CA ALA A 153 -11.30 -9.73 0.77
C ALA A 153 -10.60 -8.46 1.32
N GLY A 154 -10.48 -8.40 2.65
CA GLY A 154 -9.79 -7.33 3.39
C GLY A 154 -10.60 -6.03 3.52
N GLY A 155 -11.91 -6.06 3.24
CA GLY A 155 -12.83 -4.95 3.51
C GLY A 155 -12.42 -3.61 2.88
N GLU A 156 -12.56 -2.52 3.64
CA GLU A 156 -12.33 -1.16 3.13
C GLU A 156 -10.84 -0.84 2.90
N ALA A 157 -9.95 -1.27 3.81
CA ALA A 157 -8.51 -1.06 3.67
C ALA A 157 -7.97 -1.66 2.37
N ALA A 158 -8.53 -2.80 1.98
CA ALA A 158 -8.10 -3.48 0.79
C ALA A 158 -8.68 -2.81 -0.49
N LYS A 159 -9.85 -2.15 -0.43
CA LYS A 159 -10.35 -1.30 -1.54
C LYS A 159 -9.47 -0.06 -1.72
N GLU A 160 -9.01 0.53 -0.62
CA GLU A 160 -8.05 1.62 -0.66
C GLU A 160 -6.73 1.18 -1.30
N LEU A 161 -6.27 -0.03 -0.97
CA LEU A 161 -5.09 -0.64 -1.58
C LEU A 161 -5.29 -0.84 -3.10
N GLU A 162 -6.44 -1.34 -3.53
CA GLU A 162 -6.79 -1.52 -4.95
C GLU A 162 -6.78 -0.19 -5.70
N THR A 163 -7.45 0.82 -5.14
CA THR A 163 -7.52 2.16 -5.73
C THR A 163 -6.13 2.76 -5.87
N SER A 164 -5.31 2.62 -4.82
CA SER A 164 -3.91 3.07 -4.81
C SER A 164 -3.08 2.32 -5.86
N ALA A 165 -3.22 1.00 -5.96
CA ALA A 165 -2.51 0.17 -6.95
C ALA A 165 -2.85 0.59 -8.39
N ARG A 166 -4.14 0.79 -8.71
CA ARG A 166 -4.59 1.24 -10.03
C ARG A 166 -4.03 2.62 -10.38
N GLN A 167 -4.04 3.55 -9.43
CA GLN A 167 -3.48 4.89 -9.63
C GLN A 167 -1.96 4.86 -9.88
N ILE A 168 -1.22 4.07 -9.10
CA ILE A 168 0.23 3.91 -9.24
C ILE A 168 0.58 3.31 -10.60
N LEU A 169 -0.08 2.23 -11.00
CA LEU A 169 0.17 1.60 -12.31
C LEU A 169 -0.15 2.55 -13.47
N ALA A 170 -1.30 3.24 -13.43
CA ALA A 170 -1.68 4.21 -14.45
C ALA A 170 -0.69 5.39 -14.53
N HIS A 171 -0.04 5.75 -13.43
CA HIS A 171 0.99 6.80 -13.41
C HIS A 171 2.29 6.32 -14.05
N TYR A 172 2.76 5.13 -13.70
CA TYR A 172 3.99 4.58 -14.27
C TYR A 172 3.85 4.29 -15.77
N GLU A 173 2.69 3.80 -16.22
CA GLU A 173 2.40 3.62 -17.65
C GLU A 173 2.44 4.95 -18.41
N ARG A 174 1.82 6.00 -17.87
CA ARG A 174 1.83 7.35 -18.48
C ARG A 174 3.23 7.95 -18.54
N ARG A 175 4.09 7.66 -17.56
CA ARG A 175 5.48 8.15 -17.52
C ARG A 175 6.46 7.31 -18.34
N GLY A 176 6.03 6.16 -18.86
CA GLY A 176 6.90 5.23 -19.59
C GLY A 176 8.04 4.69 -18.70
N GLU A 177 7.78 4.52 -17.40
CA GLU A 177 8.80 4.04 -16.46
C GLU A 177 9.16 2.58 -16.76
N ALA A 178 10.45 2.24 -16.71
CA ALA A 178 10.92 0.87 -16.96
C ALA A 178 10.57 -0.02 -15.76
N LEU A 179 9.37 -0.59 -15.78
CA LEU A 179 8.87 -1.50 -14.77
C LEU A 179 9.17 -2.96 -15.11
N ASP A 180 9.28 -3.78 -14.07
CA ASP A 180 9.23 -5.24 -14.21
C ASP A 180 7.84 -5.67 -14.72
N GLN A 181 7.80 -6.05 -15.99
CA GLN A 181 6.58 -6.51 -16.67
C GLN A 181 6.01 -7.79 -16.05
N GLY A 182 6.84 -8.63 -15.42
CA GLY A 182 6.39 -9.81 -14.69
C GLY A 182 5.54 -9.41 -13.48
N GLN A 183 6.08 -8.55 -12.63
CA GLN A 183 5.37 -8.03 -11.46
C GLN A 183 4.09 -7.29 -11.84
N VAL A 184 4.12 -6.42 -12.86
CA VAL A 184 2.92 -5.69 -13.32
C VAL A 184 1.82 -6.64 -13.77
N LYS A 185 2.15 -7.72 -14.49
CA LYS A 185 1.17 -8.74 -14.88
C LYS A 185 0.54 -9.40 -13.66
N ILE A 186 1.33 -9.74 -12.64
CA ILE A 186 0.84 -10.34 -11.40
C ILE A 186 -0.11 -9.37 -10.67
N ILE A 187 0.28 -8.11 -10.48
CA ILE A 187 -0.60 -7.09 -9.87
C ILE A 187 -1.93 -7.00 -10.63
N ARG A 188 -1.90 -6.94 -11.96
CA ARG A 188 -3.14 -6.88 -12.77
C ARG A 188 -4.02 -8.13 -12.58
N LYS A 189 -3.42 -9.31 -12.43
CA LYS A 189 -4.17 -10.55 -12.12
C LYS A 189 -4.81 -10.45 -10.72
N LEU A 190 -4.05 -10.05 -9.70
CA LEU A 190 -4.55 -9.91 -8.32
C LEU A 190 -5.69 -8.87 -8.25
N LEU A 191 -5.58 -7.75 -8.98
CA LEU A 191 -6.63 -6.74 -9.06
C LEU A 191 -7.93 -7.29 -9.71
N LYS A 192 -7.81 -8.11 -10.76
CA LYS A 192 -8.98 -8.77 -11.38
C LYS A 192 -9.62 -9.80 -10.46
N ALA A 193 -8.82 -10.63 -9.80
CA ALA A 193 -9.30 -11.61 -8.83
C ALA A 193 -10.11 -10.94 -7.71
N ARG A 194 -9.59 -9.82 -7.21
CA ARG A 194 -10.26 -9.01 -6.19
C ARG A 194 -11.56 -8.37 -6.70
N GLN A 195 -11.54 -7.85 -7.92
CA GLN A 195 -12.74 -7.31 -8.56
C GLN A 195 -13.85 -8.37 -8.67
N ALA A 196 -13.49 -9.62 -9.00
CA ALA A 196 -14.45 -10.72 -9.03
C ALA A 196 -15.07 -11.01 -7.65
N ILE A 197 -14.25 -11.02 -6.59
CA ILE A 197 -14.77 -11.18 -5.22
C ILE A 197 -15.75 -10.06 -4.87
N THR A 198 -15.39 -8.81 -5.20
CA THR A 198 -16.24 -7.64 -4.92
C THR A 198 -17.58 -7.72 -5.67
N LEU A 199 -17.57 -8.12 -6.94
CA LEU A 199 -18.80 -8.31 -7.74
C LEU A 199 -19.65 -9.47 -7.22
N SER A 200 -19.01 -10.56 -6.79
CA SER A 200 -19.70 -11.69 -6.18
C SER A 200 -20.41 -11.30 -4.88
N MET A 201 -19.75 -10.50 -4.02
CA MET A 201 -20.38 -9.94 -2.81
C MET A 201 -21.51 -8.96 -3.13
N ALA A 202 -21.43 -8.23 -4.25
CA ALA A 202 -22.47 -7.33 -4.72
C ALA A 202 -23.69 -8.06 -5.35
N GLY A 203 -23.59 -9.38 -5.55
CA GLY A 203 -24.63 -10.20 -6.18
C GLY A 203 -24.63 -10.18 -7.71
N ASP A 204 -23.66 -9.52 -8.34
CA ASP A 204 -23.44 -9.56 -9.79
C ASP A 204 -22.61 -10.80 -10.16
N LEU A 205 -23.30 -11.93 -10.26
CA LEU A 205 -22.68 -13.23 -10.49
C LEU A 205 -22.12 -13.37 -11.92
N GLU A 206 -22.78 -12.79 -12.91
CA GLU A 206 -22.33 -12.81 -14.31
C GLU A 206 -21.07 -11.95 -14.49
N GLY A 207 -21.04 -10.75 -13.90
CA GLY A 207 -19.86 -9.89 -13.88
C GLY A 207 -18.69 -10.51 -13.11
N ALA A 208 -18.98 -11.19 -11.99
CA ALA A 208 -17.96 -11.90 -11.23
C ALA A 208 -17.35 -13.08 -12.01
N LEU A 209 -18.20 -13.85 -12.70
CA LEU A 209 -17.73 -14.96 -13.54
C LEU A 209 -16.90 -14.45 -14.73
N ALA A 210 -17.33 -13.38 -15.41
CA ALA A 210 -16.57 -12.77 -16.50
C ALA A 210 -15.21 -12.20 -16.04
N ALA A 211 -15.12 -11.70 -14.82
CA ALA A 211 -13.85 -11.26 -14.23
C ALA A 211 -12.90 -12.44 -13.91
N LEU A 212 -13.45 -13.60 -13.53
CA LEU A 212 -12.71 -14.85 -13.31
C LEU A 212 -12.37 -15.59 -14.61
N ASP A 213 -13.21 -15.45 -15.63
CA ASP A 213 -13.03 -15.97 -16.99
C ASP A 213 -11.99 -15.14 -17.75
N ASN A 214 -10.80 -15.05 -17.15
CA ASN A 214 -9.64 -14.52 -17.78
C ASN A 214 -8.67 -15.67 -18.05
N PRO A 215 -8.15 -15.82 -19.28
CA PRO A 215 -7.30 -16.95 -19.68
C PRO A 215 -5.98 -17.07 -18.89
N ASP A 216 -5.70 -16.07 -18.04
CA ASP A 216 -4.52 -15.98 -17.19
C ASP A 216 -4.79 -16.26 -15.69
N LEU A 217 -6.05 -16.51 -15.31
CA LEU A 217 -6.53 -16.73 -13.94
C LEU A 217 -7.17 -18.11 -13.77
N LEU A 218 -8.28 -18.38 -14.46
CA LEU A 218 -8.96 -19.68 -14.44
C LEU A 218 -9.39 -20.06 -15.86
N PRO A 219 -9.00 -21.24 -16.37
CA PRO A 219 -9.42 -21.72 -17.67
C PRO A 219 -10.83 -22.33 -17.57
N LEU A 220 -11.88 -21.50 -17.53
CA LEU A 220 -13.26 -21.95 -17.40
C LEU A 220 -13.79 -22.58 -18.71
N ASP A 221 -13.36 -22.05 -19.86
CA ASP A 221 -13.76 -22.51 -21.20
C ASP A 221 -12.65 -23.24 -21.99
N ALA A 222 -11.68 -23.85 -21.30
CA ALA A 222 -10.53 -24.44 -21.96
C ALA A 222 -10.64 -25.97 -22.19
N GLU A 223 -10.10 -26.45 -23.32
CA GLU A 223 -9.92 -27.89 -23.58
C GLU A 223 -9.02 -28.54 -22.51
N THR A 224 -9.23 -29.84 -22.26
CA THR A 224 -8.45 -30.63 -21.28
C THR A 224 -6.93 -30.56 -21.52
N SER A 225 -6.51 -30.40 -22.77
CA SER A 225 -5.11 -30.19 -23.16
C SER A 225 -4.53 -28.86 -22.65
N VAL A 226 -5.33 -27.79 -22.70
CA VAL A 226 -4.96 -26.46 -22.21
C VAL A 226 -4.96 -26.43 -20.68
N ILE A 227 -5.94 -27.09 -20.04
CA ILE A 227 -5.99 -27.21 -18.58
C ILE A 227 -4.73 -27.94 -18.06
N ALA A 228 -4.32 -29.04 -18.68
CA ALA A 228 -3.14 -29.80 -18.28
C ALA A 228 -1.86 -28.96 -18.42
N ARG A 229 -1.69 -28.28 -19.56
CA ARG A 229 -0.55 -27.38 -19.79
C ARG A 229 -0.51 -26.23 -18.78
N ARG A 230 -1.67 -25.62 -18.47
CA ARG A 230 -1.75 -24.54 -17.48
C ARG A 230 -1.46 -25.03 -16.06
N ALA A 231 -1.87 -26.24 -15.72
CA ALA A 231 -1.53 -26.85 -14.44
C ALA A 231 -0.01 -27.11 -14.30
N GLU A 232 0.69 -27.38 -15.41
CA GLU A 232 2.16 -27.44 -15.43
C GLU A 232 2.78 -26.04 -15.26
N GLU A 233 2.33 -25.05 -16.05
CA GLU A 233 2.78 -23.65 -15.97
C GLU A 233 2.48 -23.00 -14.60
N PHE A 234 1.52 -23.54 -13.85
CA PHE A 234 1.15 -23.07 -12.52
C PHE A 234 2.26 -23.27 -11.48
N ARG A 235 3.13 -24.28 -11.65
CA ARG A 235 4.25 -24.52 -10.73
C ARG A 235 5.30 -23.41 -10.73
N ASP A 236 5.38 -22.67 -11.83
CA ASP A 236 6.35 -21.59 -12.03
C ASP A 236 5.75 -20.19 -11.78
N GLN A 237 4.51 -20.12 -11.26
CA GLN A 237 3.88 -18.83 -10.92
C GLN A 237 4.29 -18.31 -9.54
N ASP A 238 4.12 -17.01 -9.36
CA ASP A 238 4.45 -16.30 -8.13
C ASP A 238 3.65 -16.80 -6.93
N ASP A 239 4.32 -16.90 -5.77
CA ASP A 239 3.76 -17.42 -4.51
C ASP A 239 2.45 -16.72 -4.12
N ALA A 240 2.30 -15.41 -4.41
CA ALA A 240 1.10 -14.65 -4.11
C ALA A 240 -0.14 -15.14 -4.89
N LEU A 241 0.04 -15.61 -6.13
CA LEU A 241 -1.05 -16.20 -6.91
C LEU A 241 -1.29 -17.65 -6.50
N THR A 242 -0.22 -18.41 -6.26
CA THR A 242 -0.29 -19.83 -5.90
C THR A 242 -1.04 -20.04 -4.60
N HIS A 243 -0.83 -19.16 -3.61
CA HIS A 243 -1.51 -19.22 -2.33
C HIS A 243 -3.04 -18.96 -2.44
N ASN A 244 -3.44 -18.11 -3.38
CA ASN A 244 -4.83 -17.66 -3.50
C ASN A 244 -5.69 -18.49 -4.46
N ILE A 245 -5.09 -19.34 -5.31
CA ILE A 245 -5.87 -20.06 -6.33
C ILE A 245 -6.95 -20.96 -5.73
N GLY A 246 -6.68 -21.57 -4.56
CA GLY A 246 -7.65 -22.42 -3.88
C GLY A 246 -8.92 -21.66 -3.50
N HIS A 247 -8.76 -20.46 -2.96
CA HIS A 247 -9.87 -19.56 -2.64
C HIS A 247 -10.63 -19.12 -3.90
N LEU A 248 -9.92 -18.80 -4.98
CA LEU A 248 -10.53 -18.39 -6.25
C LEU A 248 -11.32 -19.52 -6.92
N LEU A 249 -10.86 -20.77 -6.85
CA LEU A 249 -11.57 -21.94 -7.36
C LEU A 249 -12.87 -22.20 -6.60
N ILE A 250 -12.83 -22.10 -5.27
CA ILE A 250 -14.03 -22.25 -4.43
C ILE A 250 -15.03 -21.13 -4.74
N LEU A 251 -14.55 -19.89 -4.92
CA LEU A 251 -15.39 -18.77 -5.30
C LEU A 251 -16.04 -19.00 -6.67
N ALA A 252 -15.27 -19.41 -7.68
CA ALA A 252 -15.78 -19.71 -9.01
C ALA A 252 -16.88 -20.79 -8.97
N MET A 253 -16.64 -21.88 -8.24
CA MET A 253 -17.63 -22.95 -8.08
C MET A 253 -18.88 -22.48 -7.34
N THR A 254 -18.73 -21.59 -6.36
CA THR A 254 -19.85 -21.02 -5.61
C THR A 254 -20.70 -20.11 -6.50
N ILE A 255 -20.06 -19.26 -7.31
CA ILE A 255 -20.73 -18.40 -8.30
C ILE A 255 -21.49 -19.27 -9.31
N LEU A 256 -20.83 -20.28 -9.90
CA LEU A 256 -21.47 -21.20 -10.84
C LEU A 256 -22.67 -21.95 -10.22
N HIS A 257 -22.53 -22.40 -8.98
CA HIS A 257 -23.62 -23.03 -8.24
C HIS A 257 -24.80 -22.09 -8.04
N GLN A 258 -24.55 -20.83 -7.66
CA GLN A 258 -25.59 -19.82 -7.47
C GLN A 258 -26.29 -19.44 -8.78
N ILE A 259 -25.55 -19.26 -9.87
CA ILE A 259 -26.12 -19.03 -11.21
C ILE A 259 -27.02 -20.20 -11.61
N HIS A 260 -26.55 -21.43 -11.43
CA HIS A 260 -27.34 -22.62 -11.74
C HIS A 260 -28.59 -22.74 -10.84
N ALA A 261 -28.49 -22.40 -9.56
CA ALA A 261 -29.63 -22.38 -8.65
C ALA A 261 -30.67 -21.33 -9.05
N GLN A 262 -30.24 -20.13 -9.46
CA GLN A 262 -31.11 -19.08 -9.99
C GLN A 262 -31.79 -19.51 -11.29
N ALA A 263 -31.05 -20.10 -12.24
CA ALA A 263 -31.60 -20.60 -13.49
C ALA A 263 -32.64 -21.71 -13.26
N LYS A 264 -32.37 -22.63 -12.34
CA LYS A 264 -33.31 -23.69 -11.95
C LYS A 264 -34.56 -23.11 -11.27
N GLY A 265 -34.40 -22.15 -10.35
CA GLY A 265 -35.51 -21.45 -9.71
C GLY A 265 -36.39 -20.68 -10.70
N ALA A 266 -35.79 -20.04 -11.71
CA ALA A 266 -36.51 -19.35 -12.78
C ALA A 266 -37.34 -20.31 -13.65
N GLN A 267 -36.81 -21.51 -13.98
CA GLN A 267 -37.56 -22.53 -14.74
C GLN A 267 -38.81 -23.06 -14.00
N PHE A 268 -38.77 -23.16 -12.68
CA PHE A 268 -39.95 -23.54 -11.88
C PHE A 268 -40.96 -22.40 -11.71
N GLY A 269 -40.54 -21.14 -11.77
CA GLY A 269 -41.43 -19.98 -11.73
C GLY A 269 -42.18 -19.72 -13.05
N ASP A 270 -41.55 -20.03 -14.18
CA ASP A 270 -42.13 -19.79 -15.50
C ASP A 270 -43.10 -20.91 -15.94
N THR A 271 -42.86 -22.15 -15.49
CA THR A 271 -43.81 -23.27 -15.69
C THR A 271 -45.12 -23.10 -14.90
N GLY A 272 -45.12 -22.34 -13.78
CA GLY A 272 -46.32 -22.02 -13.02
C GLY A 272 -47.15 -20.85 -13.59
N LYS A 273 -46.62 -20.07 -14.53
CA LYS A 273 -47.35 -18.96 -15.19
C LYS A 273 -47.92 -19.33 -16.56
N GLN A 274 -47.50 -20.43 -17.16
CA GLN A 274 -48.03 -20.93 -18.42
C GLN A 274 -49.22 -21.91 -18.26
N SER A 275 -49.67 -22.15 -17.04
CA SER A 275 -50.85 -22.96 -16.74
C SER A 275 -51.95 -22.14 -16.06
N VAL A 276 -52.46 -21.12 -16.76
CA VAL A 276 -53.79 -20.52 -16.54
C VAL A 276 -54.41 -20.20 -17.89
#